data_AF-A0A3D3TGV1-F1
#
_entry.id   AF-A0A3D3TGV1-F1
#
_cell.length_a   1.000
_cell.length_b   1.000
_cell.length_c   1.000
_cell.angle_alpha   90.00
_cell.angle_beta   90.00
_cell.angle_gamma   90.00
#
_symmetry.space_group_name_H-M   'P 1'
#
loop_
_entity.id
_entity.type
_entity.pdbx_description
1 polymer ?
#
loop_
_entity_poly.entity_id
_entity_poly.type
_entity_poly.pdbx_seq_one_letter_code
_entity_poly.pdbx_strand_id
1 'polypeptide(L)'
;MNYAHMKYHYVFLLAIVFISCNSPDRLESALELAGDNRPELERVLKYYSVDRRDSLKYKAARFVIENMPGHYSYDGNEIQQYYAEVLLVLNANISTEEKFNLINPIYNKYIRDNNNYTQDIKIISADYLIWNIERAFKLWGNKLWLEHLSFDEFCEYILPYKVTELQNLDYWQDSLYLKYCFLTDNIPESQHDASIYLRATTVNEHIRDSFKEENTSFADGESRGRGYNLLNASTIDKIPFGLCEDYANMNVAILRSLGIPAIIESFPFWQYKGMGHIWYSVLHDNGNNIPAVGFENTPGDIFAPLAKYCKVYRHTYSHNLKVAEYFSNAKYIHPSINLFRKDVTSEYTATKSINVPLNDTDLKDKYAYLTSFTGRDWRVLDFTKIKNGKACFEQVAHKAVYMVMGYNGINLVPASRPFIIHKNGMLEYIEMDSDKKQELKLYRKFPKSIRTAKMENRILGGEIHASDKEDFSTFETIYTFNDLIFPDTIKLPVNRKYRYWRFYSKQNSLCNIAELQLYEQGKLNFADEKIIGESRMFNNDLKFS
;
A
#
# COMPACT_ATOMS: atom_id res chain seq x y z
N MET A 1 6.97 0.19 -12.90
CA MET A 1 6.88 -0.76 -11.76
C MET A 1 6.23 -2.09 -12.15
N ASN A 2 7.04 -3.00 -12.68
CA ASN A 2 6.73 -4.43 -12.64
C ASN A 2 6.70 -4.82 -11.16
N TYR A 3 5.62 -5.46 -10.71
CA TYR A 3 5.67 -6.23 -9.49
C TYR A 3 6.80 -7.24 -9.69
N ALA A 4 7.96 -6.95 -9.12
CA ALA A 4 9.05 -7.89 -9.10
C ALA A 4 8.46 -9.14 -8.47
N HIS A 5 8.45 -10.20 -9.26
CA HIS A 5 7.95 -11.50 -8.87
C HIS A 5 8.64 -11.88 -7.56
N MET A 6 7.95 -11.68 -6.43
CA MET A 6 8.13 -12.52 -5.27
C MET A 6 7.67 -13.90 -5.73
N LYS A 7 8.62 -14.66 -6.28
CA LYS A 7 8.51 -16.10 -6.33
C LYS A 7 8.50 -16.55 -4.88
N TYR A 8 7.33 -16.54 -4.26
CA TYR A 8 7.10 -17.30 -3.05
C TYR A 8 7.34 -18.76 -3.43
N HIS A 9 8.54 -19.25 -3.17
CA HIS A 9 8.80 -20.67 -3.17
C HIS A 9 8.21 -21.19 -1.87
N TYR A 10 6.90 -21.41 -1.89
CA TYR A 10 6.23 -22.25 -0.90
C TYR A 10 6.79 -23.67 -1.10
N VAL A 11 7.89 -23.98 -0.40
CA VAL A 11 8.32 -25.35 -0.22
C VAL A 11 7.30 -25.99 0.71
N PHE A 12 6.26 -26.56 0.11
CA PHE A 12 5.23 -27.32 0.80
C PHE A 12 5.86 -28.60 1.37
N LEU A 13 6.01 -28.64 2.70
CA LEU A 13 6.09 -29.90 3.42
C LEU A 13 4.66 -30.40 3.61
N LEU A 14 4.26 -31.29 2.71
CA LEU A 14 3.07 -32.13 2.79
C LEU A 14 3.07 -32.92 4.12
N ALA A 15 2.26 -32.48 5.09
CA ALA A 15 1.83 -33.30 6.21
C ALA A 15 0.31 -33.45 6.15
N ILE A 16 -0.10 -34.51 5.45
CA ILE A 16 -1.32 -35.33 5.56
C ILE A 16 -2.41 -34.78 6.50
N VAL A 17 -3.50 -34.26 5.92
CA VAL A 17 -4.79 -34.13 6.60
C VAL A 17 -5.71 -35.23 6.05
N PHE A 18 -5.74 -36.37 6.75
CA PHE A 18 -6.83 -37.33 6.64
C PHE A 18 -7.29 -37.70 8.06
N ILE A 19 -8.54 -37.35 8.39
CA ILE A 19 -9.64 -38.24 8.78
C ILE A 19 -10.79 -37.39 9.39
N SER A 20 -11.93 -37.39 8.70
CA SER A 20 -13.32 -37.46 9.21
C SER A 20 -13.75 -36.66 10.47
N CYS A 21 -14.73 -35.78 10.26
CA CYS A 21 -15.81 -35.36 11.18
C CYS A 21 -15.52 -34.62 12.50
N ASN A 22 -14.30 -34.18 12.77
CA ASN A 22 -14.02 -33.09 13.70
C ASN A 22 -12.99 -32.18 13.03
N SER A 23 -13.22 -30.87 13.00
CA SER A 23 -12.16 -29.94 12.61
C SER A 23 -10.94 -30.19 13.50
N PRO A 24 -9.74 -30.44 12.96
CA PRO A 24 -8.54 -30.61 13.79
C PRO A 24 -8.37 -29.38 14.67
N ASP A 25 -7.96 -29.59 15.92
CA ASP A 25 -7.69 -28.50 16.86
C ASP A 25 -6.57 -27.62 16.26
N ARG A 26 -6.92 -26.40 15.86
CA ARG A 26 -5.99 -25.44 15.23
C ARG A 26 -4.78 -25.18 16.11
N LEU A 27 -4.96 -25.24 17.43
CA LEU A 27 -3.88 -25.04 18.38
C LEU A 27 -2.86 -26.16 18.28
N GLU A 28 -3.32 -27.41 18.27
CA GLU A 28 -2.42 -28.57 18.16
C GLU A 28 -1.69 -28.58 16.81
N SER A 29 -2.38 -28.25 15.72
CA SER A 29 -1.74 -28.10 14.40
C SER A 29 -0.66 -27.02 14.40
N ALA A 30 -0.87 -25.89 15.08
CA ALA A 30 0.17 -24.87 15.26
C ALA A 30 1.35 -25.40 16.10
N LEU A 31 1.08 -26.10 17.21
CA LEU A 31 2.12 -26.69 18.07
C LEU A 31 2.94 -27.76 17.34
N GLU A 32 2.33 -28.59 16.50
CA GLU A 32 3.05 -29.53 15.62
C GLU A 32 3.95 -28.79 14.63
N LEU A 33 3.44 -27.72 14.01
CA LEU A 33 4.22 -26.87 13.11
C LEU A 33 5.36 -26.13 13.83
N ALA A 34 5.32 -25.96 15.15
CA ALA A 34 6.42 -25.38 15.92
C ALA A 34 7.67 -26.30 15.95
N GLY A 35 7.50 -27.62 15.85
CA GLY A 35 8.60 -28.59 15.94
C GLY A 35 9.42 -28.39 17.22
N ASP A 36 10.73 -28.17 17.10
CA ASP A 36 11.63 -27.97 18.25
C ASP A 36 11.25 -26.77 19.14
N ASN A 37 10.51 -25.78 18.60
CA ASN A 37 10.05 -24.62 19.36
C ASN A 37 8.73 -24.85 20.10
N ARG A 38 8.10 -26.03 19.97
CA ARG A 38 6.85 -26.38 20.68
C ARG A 38 6.90 -26.13 22.19
N PRO A 39 7.99 -26.47 22.92
CA PRO A 39 8.05 -26.24 24.37
C PRO A 39 7.93 -24.76 24.77
N GLU A 40 8.42 -23.83 23.95
CA GLU A 40 8.27 -22.39 24.22
C GLU A 40 6.78 -21.98 24.14
N LEU A 41 6.05 -22.44 23.12
CA LEU A 41 4.63 -22.12 22.96
C LEU A 41 3.75 -22.77 24.05
N GLU A 42 4.06 -24.01 24.43
CA GLU A 42 3.42 -24.70 25.55
C GLU A 42 3.70 -23.98 26.89
N ARG A 43 4.89 -23.40 27.06
CA ARG A 43 5.23 -22.59 28.24
C ARG A 43 4.32 -21.36 28.35
N VAL A 44 4.01 -20.68 27.24
CA VAL A 44 3.06 -19.55 27.23
C VAL A 44 1.66 -19.98 27.64
N LEU A 45 1.15 -21.06 27.05
CA LEU A 45 -0.18 -21.59 27.39
C LEU A 45 -0.25 -22.00 28.86
N LYS A 46 0.79 -22.69 29.35
CA LYS A 46 0.88 -23.11 30.74
C LYS A 46 0.90 -21.90 31.68
N TYR A 47 1.68 -20.87 31.37
CA TYR A 47 1.79 -19.65 32.17
C TYR A 47 0.41 -19.02 32.45
N TYR A 48 -0.45 -18.91 31.44
CA TYR A 48 -1.78 -18.34 31.58
C TYR A 48 -2.87 -19.32 32.04
N SER A 49 -2.59 -20.62 32.10
CA SER A 49 -3.57 -21.64 32.51
C SER A 49 -3.71 -21.80 34.03
N VAL A 50 -2.76 -21.25 34.81
CA VAL A 50 -2.68 -21.47 36.26
C VAL A 50 -3.70 -20.63 37.02
N ASP A 51 -3.85 -19.35 36.68
CA ASP A 51 -4.74 -18.43 37.37
C ASP A 51 -6.02 -18.20 36.56
N ARG A 52 -7.19 -18.39 37.18
CA ARG A 52 -8.49 -18.14 36.52
C ARG A 52 -8.67 -16.69 36.08
N ARG A 53 -8.00 -15.74 36.75
CA ARG A 53 -8.01 -14.31 36.38
C ARG A 53 -7.38 -14.06 35.00
N ASP A 54 -6.50 -14.95 34.55
CA ASP A 54 -5.84 -14.86 33.25
C ASP A 54 -6.62 -15.54 32.12
N SER A 55 -7.90 -15.91 32.33
CA SER A 55 -8.69 -16.59 31.30
C SER A 55 -8.77 -15.84 29.96
N LEU A 56 -8.82 -14.51 29.96
CA LEU A 56 -8.74 -13.71 28.73
C LEU A 56 -7.33 -13.71 28.11
N LYS A 57 -6.27 -13.66 28.93
CA LYS A 57 -4.89 -13.76 28.45
C LYS A 57 -4.59 -15.13 27.86
N TYR A 58 -5.14 -16.20 28.45
CA TYR A 58 -5.07 -17.55 27.90
C TYR A 58 -5.75 -17.62 26.53
N LYS A 59 -6.94 -17.03 26.37
CA LYS A 59 -7.60 -16.91 25.06
C LYS A 59 -6.76 -16.13 24.05
N ALA A 60 -6.12 -15.04 24.48
CA ALA A 60 -5.24 -14.24 23.63
C ALA A 60 -3.99 -15.03 23.21
N ALA A 61 -3.36 -15.76 24.14
CA ALA A 61 -2.24 -16.65 23.85
C ALA A 61 -2.61 -17.71 22.81
N ARG A 62 -3.78 -18.35 22.98
CA ARG A 62 -4.32 -19.28 21.99
C ARG A 62 -4.53 -18.62 20.64
N PHE A 63 -5.18 -17.46 20.60
CA PHE A 63 -5.39 -16.71 19.36
C PHE A 63 -4.07 -16.42 18.64
N VAL A 64 -3.04 -15.96 19.37
CA VAL A 64 -1.74 -15.65 18.75
C VAL A 64 -1.08 -16.90 18.19
N ILE A 65 -1.06 -18.00 18.95
CA ILE A 65 -0.41 -19.26 18.56
C ILE A 65 -1.16 -19.94 17.40
N GLU A 66 -2.50 -20.03 17.47
CA GLU A 66 -3.35 -20.66 16.44
C GLU A 66 -3.24 -19.98 15.07
N ASN A 67 -2.91 -18.68 15.04
CA ASN A 67 -2.76 -17.91 13.80
C ASN A 67 -1.30 -17.65 13.42
N MET A 68 -0.33 -18.05 14.26
CA MET A 68 1.10 -17.87 14.00
C MET A 68 1.64 -18.57 12.72
N PRO A 69 1.13 -19.75 12.30
CA PRO A 69 1.61 -20.39 11.08
C PRO A 69 1.46 -19.50 9.85
N GLY A 70 2.53 -19.32 9.07
CA GLY A 70 2.55 -18.45 7.89
C GLY A 70 3.04 -17.02 8.16
N HIS A 71 3.28 -16.63 9.41
CA HIS A 71 4.00 -15.40 9.75
C HIS A 71 5.51 -15.61 9.75
N TYR A 72 6.26 -14.66 9.19
CA TYR A 72 7.72 -14.71 9.06
C TYR A 72 8.37 -13.43 9.57
N SER A 73 9.59 -13.56 10.07
CA SER A 73 10.45 -12.45 10.50
C SER A 73 11.81 -12.57 9.82
N TYR A 74 12.42 -11.42 9.50
CA TYR A 74 13.82 -11.46 9.08
C TYR A 74 14.70 -12.03 10.20
N ASP A 75 15.64 -12.86 9.80
CA ASP A 75 16.52 -13.60 10.69
C ASP A 75 17.92 -13.73 10.04
N GLY A 76 18.94 -13.93 10.87
CA GLY A 76 20.33 -14.11 10.43
C GLY A 76 21.24 -12.88 10.59
N ASN A 77 22.53 -13.09 10.36
CA ASN A 77 23.57 -12.08 10.58
C ASN A 77 23.56 -10.96 9.53
N GLU A 78 23.16 -11.28 8.29
CA GLU A 78 23.15 -10.31 7.19
C GLU A 78 22.16 -9.16 7.46
N ILE A 79 20.95 -9.47 7.92
CA ILE A 79 19.95 -8.45 8.24
C ILE A 79 20.42 -7.55 9.40
N GLN A 80 21.14 -8.11 10.37
CA GLN A 80 21.71 -7.33 11.48
C GLN A 80 22.80 -6.36 10.99
N GLN A 81 23.69 -6.82 10.11
CA GLN A 81 24.73 -5.97 9.50
C GLN A 81 24.12 -4.86 8.64
N TYR A 82 23.10 -5.20 7.85
CA TYR A 82 22.32 -4.24 7.07
C TYR A 82 21.75 -3.13 7.97
N TYR A 83 21.02 -3.49 9.04
CA TYR A 83 20.45 -2.51 9.95
C TYR A 83 21.51 -1.65 10.64
N ALA A 84 22.65 -2.25 11.03
CA ALA A 84 23.74 -1.50 11.64
C ALA A 84 24.33 -0.45 10.68
N GLU A 85 24.59 -0.81 9.42
CA GLU A 85 25.10 0.12 8.40
C GLU A 85 24.11 1.25 8.09
N VAL A 86 22.83 0.92 7.90
CA VAL A 86 21.79 1.93 7.62
C VAL A 86 21.62 2.86 8.82
N LEU A 87 21.60 2.33 10.06
CA LEU A 87 21.39 3.13 11.27
C LEU A 87 22.47 4.19 11.48
N LEU A 88 23.72 3.91 11.10
CA LEU A 88 24.81 4.90 11.12
C LEU A 88 24.48 6.12 10.23
N VAL A 89 23.93 5.88 9.04
CA VAL A 89 23.54 6.95 8.12
C VAL A 89 22.28 7.67 8.62
N LEU A 90 21.29 6.94 9.13
CA LEU A 90 20.04 7.54 9.63
C LEU A 90 20.28 8.51 10.79
N ASN A 91 21.21 8.17 11.69
CA ASN A 91 21.57 8.99 12.85
C ASN A 91 22.56 10.13 12.51
N ALA A 92 23.09 10.19 11.29
CA ALA A 92 23.97 11.27 10.88
C ALA A 92 23.17 12.58 10.69
N ASN A 93 23.74 13.70 11.15
CA ASN A 93 23.16 15.03 10.97
C ASN A 93 23.50 15.59 9.58
N ILE A 94 22.95 14.96 8.55
CA ILE A 94 23.14 15.25 7.13
C ILE A 94 21.78 15.37 6.42
N SER A 95 21.77 15.96 5.23
CA SER A 95 20.53 16.18 4.48
C SER A 95 19.86 14.87 4.02
N THR A 96 18.56 14.90 3.78
CA THR A 96 17.79 13.76 3.24
C THR A 96 18.37 13.25 1.90
N GLU A 97 18.87 14.15 1.06
CA GLU A 97 19.53 13.81 -0.21
C GLU A 97 20.85 13.05 0.04
N GLU A 98 21.67 13.49 1.00
CA GLU A 98 22.89 12.77 1.39
C GLU A 98 22.57 11.41 2.01
N LYS A 99 21.55 11.31 2.88
CA LYS A 99 21.06 10.02 3.39
C LYS A 99 20.67 9.09 2.25
N PHE A 100 19.96 9.60 1.24
CA PHE A 100 19.60 8.83 0.05
C PHE A 100 20.82 8.30 -0.70
N ASN A 101 21.78 9.17 -0.98
CA ASN A 101 23.00 8.81 -1.70
C ASN A 101 23.87 7.78 -0.95
N LEU A 102 23.86 7.79 0.38
CA LEU A 102 24.61 6.85 1.21
C LEU A 102 23.87 5.52 1.47
N ILE A 103 22.54 5.56 1.61
CA ILE A 103 21.73 4.37 1.85
C ILE A 103 21.52 3.55 0.57
N ASN A 104 21.39 4.20 -0.59
CA ASN A 104 21.10 3.48 -1.83
C ASN A 104 22.18 2.44 -2.23
N PRO A 105 23.49 2.70 -2.06
CA PRO A 105 24.52 1.67 -2.19
C PRO A 105 24.38 0.51 -1.19
N ILE A 106 23.98 0.78 0.05
CA ILE A 106 23.73 -0.25 1.08
C ILE A 106 22.57 -1.15 0.64
N TYR A 107 21.50 -0.57 0.11
CA TYR A 107 20.37 -1.33 -0.45
C TYR A 107 20.78 -2.28 -1.59
N ASN A 108 21.76 -1.88 -2.40
CA ASN A 108 22.26 -2.71 -3.50
C ASN A 108 23.29 -3.76 -3.04
N LYS A 109 23.97 -3.53 -1.90
CA LYS A 109 24.84 -4.51 -1.25
C LYS A 109 24.03 -5.64 -0.61
N TYR A 110 22.92 -5.29 0.04
CA TYR A 110 22.02 -6.22 0.74
C TYR A 110 20.71 -6.35 -0.02
N ILE A 111 20.76 -6.99 -1.18
CA ILE A 111 19.57 -7.21 -2.00
C ILE A 111 18.64 -8.14 -1.23
N ARG A 112 17.37 -7.74 -1.10
CA ARG A 112 16.33 -8.57 -0.52
C ARG A 112 16.21 -9.87 -1.31
N ASP A 113 16.83 -10.94 -0.81
CA ASP A 113 16.67 -12.29 -1.30
C ASP A 113 15.71 -13.08 -0.40
N ASN A 114 15.29 -14.26 -0.87
CA ASN A 114 14.27 -15.05 -0.18
C ASN A 114 14.84 -15.98 0.91
N ASN A 115 16.08 -15.79 1.38
CA ASN A 115 16.75 -16.76 2.25
C ASN A 115 16.93 -16.31 3.70
N ASN A 116 16.80 -15.00 3.99
CA ASN A 116 17.07 -14.45 5.33
C ASN A 116 15.80 -14.20 6.16
N TYR A 117 14.88 -15.17 6.18
CA TYR A 117 13.71 -15.13 7.05
C TYR A 117 13.35 -16.52 7.57
N THR A 118 12.77 -16.55 8.76
CA THR A 118 12.34 -17.78 9.42
C THR A 118 10.88 -17.62 9.84
N GLN A 119 10.13 -18.72 9.85
CA GLN A 119 8.74 -18.70 10.29
C GLN A 119 8.69 -18.51 11.81
N ASP A 120 7.90 -17.55 12.29
CA ASP A 120 7.93 -17.12 13.70
C ASP A 120 7.66 -18.28 14.66
N ILE A 121 6.78 -19.19 14.29
CA ILE A 121 6.41 -20.35 15.11
C ILE A 121 7.59 -21.25 15.45
N LYS A 122 8.69 -21.15 14.69
CA LYS A 122 9.94 -21.89 14.90
C LYS A 122 10.96 -21.15 15.77
N ILE A 123 10.81 -19.85 16.00
CA ILE A 123 11.86 -19.03 16.63
C ILE A 123 11.39 -18.13 17.77
N ILE A 124 10.08 -17.87 17.89
CA ILE A 124 9.56 -16.98 18.92
C ILE A 124 9.71 -17.62 20.30
N SER A 125 10.27 -16.88 21.26
CA SER A 125 10.43 -17.36 22.63
C SER A 125 9.16 -17.11 23.45
N ALA A 126 8.97 -17.93 24.49
CA ALA A 126 7.86 -17.76 25.40
C ALA A 126 7.95 -16.43 26.16
N ASP A 127 9.15 -15.99 26.55
CA ASP A 127 9.36 -14.74 27.29
C ASP A 127 8.94 -13.53 26.46
N TYR A 128 9.31 -13.50 25.18
CA TYR A 128 8.88 -12.44 24.27
C TYR A 128 7.36 -12.44 24.09
N LEU A 129 6.76 -13.61 23.88
CA LEU A 129 5.32 -13.69 23.66
C LEU A 129 4.51 -13.34 24.92
N ILE A 130 4.94 -13.79 26.10
CA ILE A 130 4.36 -13.40 27.39
C ILE A 130 4.50 -11.89 27.60
N TRP A 131 5.69 -11.32 27.36
CA TRP A 131 5.90 -9.87 27.44
C TRP A 131 4.91 -9.11 26.52
N ASN A 132 4.76 -9.53 25.27
CA ASN A 132 3.86 -8.88 24.33
C ASN A 132 2.39 -8.95 24.79
N ILE A 133 1.95 -10.12 25.28
CA ILE A 133 0.58 -10.30 25.79
C ILE A 133 0.35 -9.42 27.02
N GLU A 134 1.24 -9.46 28.02
CA GLU A 134 1.13 -8.61 29.22
C GLU A 134 1.08 -7.12 28.86
N ARG A 135 1.94 -6.69 27.94
CA ARG A 135 1.98 -5.32 27.46
C ARG A 135 0.66 -4.91 26.78
N ALA A 136 0.13 -5.76 25.90
CA ALA A 136 -1.13 -5.50 25.21
C ALA A 136 -2.31 -5.39 26.20
N PHE A 137 -2.39 -6.28 27.19
CA PHE A 137 -3.41 -6.20 28.24
C PHE A 137 -3.24 -4.98 29.15
N LYS A 138 -2.00 -4.56 29.44
CA LYS A 138 -1.72 -3.33 30.18
C LYS A 138 -2.25 -2.10 29.44
N LEU A 139 -2.09 -2.03 28.12
CA LEU A 139 -2.67 -0.95 27.32
C LEU A 139 -4.19 -1.02 27.34
N TRP A 140 -4.75 -2.18 27.00
CA TRP A 140 -6.20 -2.35 26.88
C TRP A 140 -6.96 -2.12 28.20
N GLY A 141 -6.37 -2.51 29.33
CA GLY A 141 -6.98 -2.35 30.66
C GLY A 141 -6.77 -0.99 31.32
N ASN A 142 -5.80 -0.18 30.89
CA ASN A 142 -5.44 1.08 31.56
C ASN A 142 -5.70 2.34 30.72
N LYS A 143 -6.10 2.22 29.46
CA LYS A 143 -6.37 3.36 28.59
C LYS A 143 -7.87 3.45 28.30
N LEU A 144 -8.52 4.51 28.81
CA LEU A 144 -9.98 4.72 28.68
C LEU A 144 -10.49 4.63 27.23
N TRP A 145 -9.70 5.13 26.27
CA TRP A 145 -10.07 5.11 24.86
C TRP A 145 -10.07 3.72 24.21
N LEU A 146 -9.55 2.69 24.89
CA LEU A 146 -9.57 1.32 24.40
C LEU A 146 -10.73 0.48 24.97
N GLU A 147 -11.53 1.02 25.90
CA GLU A 147 -12.64 0.30 26.54
C GLU A 147 -13.73 -0.13 25.55
N HIS A 148 -13.89 0.59 24.45
CA HIS A 148 -14.86 0.27 23.40
C HIS A 148 -14.47 -0.96 22.56
N LEU A 149 -13.20 -1.41 22.59
CA LEU A 149 -12.77 -2.55 21.79
C LEU A 149 -13.37 -3.85 22.31
N SER A 150 -13.98 -4.63 21.42
CA SER A 150 -14.26 -6.03 21.66
C SER A 150 -12.95 -6.83 21.78
N PHE A 151 -13.03 -8.03 22.36
CA PHE A 151 -11.87 -8.93 22.45
C PHE A 151 -11.29 -9.28 21.06
N ASP A 152 -12.15 -9.46 20.05
CA ASP A 152 -11.73 -9.79 18.70
C ASP A 152 -11.02 -8.60 18.03
N GLU A 153 -11.52 -7.37 18.24
CA GLU A 153 -10.84 -6.17 17.75
C GLU A 153 -9.51 -5.95 18.48
N PHE A 154 -9.46 -6.17 19.80
CA PHE A 154 -8.20 -6.17 20.55
C PHE A 154 -7.19 -7.16 19.97
N CYS A 155 -7.64 -8.38 19.62
CA CYS A 155 -6.81 -9.43 19.04
C CYS A 155 -6.23 -9.08 17.67
N GLU A 156 -6.90 -8.24 16.88
CA GLU A 156 -6.43 -7.83 15.54
C GLU A 156 -5.65 -6.49 15.58
N TYR A 157 -6.10 -5.53 16.38
CA TYR A 157 -5.60 -4.15 16.32
C TYR A 157 -4.54 -3.82 17.37
N ILE A 158 -4.45 -4.54 18.49
CA ILE A 158 -3.54 -4.22 19.59
C ILE A 158 -2.60 -5.37 19.90
N LEU A 159 -3.13 -6.58 20.07
CA LEU A 159 -2.41 -7.78 20.51
C LEU A 159 -1.24 -8.25 19.62
N PRO A 160 -1.30 -8.20 18.27
CA PRO A 160 -0.26 -8.81 17.43
C PRO A 160 1.14 -8.26 17.71
N TYR A 161 2.14 -9.13 17.84
CA TYR A 161 3.53 -8.74 18.17
C TYR A 161 4.26 -8.07 16.99
N LYS A 162 3.66 -8.07 15.80
CA LYS A 162 4.15 -7.38 14.60
C LYS A 162 3.04 -6.58 13.93
N VAL A 163 3.46 -5.61 13.14
CA VAL A 163 2.64 -4.76 12.28
C VAL A 163 2.53 -5.35 10.87
N THR A 164 3.61 -5.95 10.39
CA THR A 164 3.72 -6.46 9.01
C THR A 164 4.68 -7.64 8.95
N GLU A 165 4.59 -8.42 7.87
CA GLU A 165 5.50 -9.53 7.61
C GLU A 165 6.95 -9.08 7.51
N LEU A 166 7.85 -9.96 7.93
CA LEU A 166 9.30 -9.77 7.96
C LEU A 166 9.80 -8.76 9.00
N GLN A 167 8.91 -8.10 9.77
CA GLN A 167 9.33 -7.32 10.93
C GLN A 167 10.08 -8.21 11.94
N ASN A 168 11.21 -7.74 12.48
CA ASN A 168 11.99 -8.49 13.46
C ASN A 168 11.20 -8.70 14.76
N LEU A 169 11.51 -9.81 15.45
CA LEU A 169 11.01 -10.08 16.80
C LEU A 169 11.83 -9.26 17.81
N ASP A 170 11.59 -7.96 17.86
CA ASP A 170 12.21 -7.04 18.80
C ASP A 170 11.15 -6.31 19.65
N TYR A 171 11.62 -5.54 20.62
CA TYR A 171 10.78 -4.80 21.56
C TYR A 171 10.36 -3.42 21.00
N TRP A 172 10.06 -3.34 19.68
CA TRP A 172 9.71 -2.09 19.00
C TRP A 172 8.59 -1.32 19.68
N GLN A 173 7.61 -2.02 20.24
CA GLN A 173 6.48 -1.40 20.92
C GLN A 173 6.92 -0.56 22.13
N ASP A 174 7.94 -1.00 22.88
CA ASP A 174 8.44 -0.25 24.04
C ASP A 174 9.34 0.91 23.61
N SER A 175 10.19 0.70 22.59
CA SER A 175 11.02 1.78 22.02
C SER A 175 10.17 2.93 21.48
N LEU A 176 9.13 2.63 20.70
CA LEU A 176 8.23 3.63 20.16
C LEU A 176 7.34 4.26 21.24
N TYR A 177 6.85 3.46 22.20
CA TYR A 177 6.06 4.01 23.31
C TYR A 177 6.86 5.05 24.09
N LEU A 178 8.09 4.73 24.50
CA LEU A 178 8.95 5.68 25.24
C LEU A 178 9.21 6.97 24.47
N LYS A 179 9.33 6.89 23.13
CA LYS A 179 9.57 8.06 22.29
C LYS A 179 8.33 8.94 22.13
N TYR A 180 7.14 8.34 22.01
CA TYR A 180 5.93 9.04 21.59
C TYR A 180 4.83 9.15 22.66
N CYS A 181 4.97 8.53 23.85
CA CYS A 181 3.90 8.47 24.85
C CYS A 181 3.44 9.84 25.34
N PHE A 182 4.31 10.86 25.30
CA PHE A 182 3.95 12.23 25.66
C PHE A 182 2.81 12.81 24.79
N LEU A 183 2.61 12.29 23.58
CA LEU A 183 1.55 12.72 22.66
C LEU A 183 0.16 12.22 23.09
N THR A 184 0.10 11.17 23.91
CA THR A 184 -1.17 10.61 24.40
C THR A 184 -1.34 10.81 25.90
N ASP A 185 -0.28 10.66 26.68
CA ASP A 185 -0.36 10.57 28.14
C ASP A 185 -0.43 11.95 28.81
N ASN A 186 -0.02 13.02 28.11
CA ASN A 186 -0.07 14.40 28.62
C ASN A 186 -1.32 15.18 28.18
N ILE A 187 -2.24 14.56 27.43
CA ILE A 187 -3.53 15.19 27.09
C ILE A 187 -4.38 15.17 28.36
N PRO A 188 -4.71 16.35 28.96
CA PRO A 188 -5.52 16.40 30.18
C PRO A 188 -6.80 15.64 29.93
N GLU A 189 -7.16 14.74 30.85
CA GLU A 189 -8.36 13.91 30.73
C GLU A 189 -9.51 14.80 30.26
N SER A 190 -9.86 15.84 31.03
CA SER A 190 -11.02 16.73 30.88
C SER A 190 -11.23 17.50 29.56
N GLN A 191 -10.44 17.26 28.51
CA GLN A 191 -10.55 17.90 27.19
C GLN A 191 -11.06 16.97 26.06
N HIS A 192 -11.95 16.00 26.33
CA HIS A 192 -12.52 14.98 25.40
C HIS A 192 -11.91 13.58 25.57
N ASP A 193 -12.08 13.07 26.78
CA ASP A 193 -11.36 12.04 27.54
C ASP A 193 -11.42 10.60 26.99
N ALA A 194 -11.62 10.37 25.70
CA ALA A 194 -11.51 9.02 25.11
C ALA A 194 -11.34 9.02 23.59
N SER A 195 -11.25 10.18 22.93
CA SER A 195 -11.31 10.21 21.46
C SER A 195 -10.06 9.63 20.82
N ILE A 196 -10.21 8.44 20.22
CA ILE A 196 -9.18 7.85 19.37
C ILE A 196 -8.85 8.75 18.19
N TYR A 197 -9.86 9.38 17.60
CA TYR A 197 -9.69 10.29 16.48
C TYR A 197 -8.73 11.43 16.81
N LEU A 198 -8.92 12.10 17.95
CA LEU A 198 -8.05 13.21 18.36
C LEU A 198 -6.62 12.71 18.63
N ARG A 199 -6.46 11.59 19.32
CA ARG A 199 -5.14 11.00 19.60
C ARG A 199 -4.39 10.62 18.33
N ALA A 200 -5.07 9.94 17.40
CA ALA A 200 -4.52 9.58 16.11
C ALA A 200 -4.14 10.82 15.29
N THR A 201 -4.98 11.86 15.34
CA THR A 201 -4.73 13.14 14.67
C THR A 201 -3.49 13.84 15.24
N THR A 202 -3.39 13.97 16.57
CA THR A 202 -2.22 14.57 17.24
C THR A 202 -0.93 13.85 16.91
N VAL A 203 -0.94 12.51 16.92
CA VAL A 203 0.24 11.72 16.53
C VAL A 203 0.60 11.95 15.06
N ASN A 204 -0.39 11.93 14.17
CA ASN A 204 -0.15 12.15 12.74
C ASN A 204 0.34 13.57 12.44
N GLU A 205 -0.17 14.59 13.13
CA GLU A 205 0.30 15.98 13.04
C GLU A 205 1.74 16.12 13.51
N HIS A 206 2.09 15.53 14.64
CA HIS A 206 3.47 15.51 15.13
C HIS A 206 4.42 14.87 14.12
N ILE A 207 4.07 13.69 13.60
CA ILE A 207 4.86 13.01 12.55
C ILE A 207 4.99 13.94 11.34
N ARG A 208 3.88 14.47 10.83
CA ARG A 208 3.89 15.37 9.66
C ARG A 208 4.81 16.59 9.85
N ASP A 209 4.82 17.18 11.02
CA ASP A 209 5.64 18.37 11.29
C ASP A 209 7.13 18.02 11.41
N SER A 210 7.48 16.91 12.09
CA SER A 210 8.85 16.39 12.07
C SER A 210 9.35 16.11 10.64
N PHE A 211 8.49 15.55 9.80
CA PHE A 211 8.83 15.27 8.40
C PHE A 211 9.07 16.56 7.58
N LYS A 212 8.28 17.62 7.81
CA LYS A 212 8.50 18.93 7.17
C LYS A 212 9.82 19.56 7.62
N GLU A 213 10.14 19.49 8.90
CA GLU A 213 11.41 20.00 9.45
C GLU A 213 12.63 19.28 8.86
N GLU A 214 12.52 17.96 8.69
CA GLU A 214 13.58 17.12 8.11
C GLU A 214 13.65 17.16 6.57
N ASN A 215 12.76 17.92 5.91
CA ASN A 215 12.63 17.97 4.45
C ASN A 215 12.57 16.56 3.81
N THR A 216 11.85 15.67 4.47
CA THR A 216 11.65 14.29 3.99
C THR A 216 10.66 14.28 2.84
N SER A 217 10.88 13.38 1.89
CA SER A 217 10.04 13.27 0.69
C SER A 217 9.71 11.82 0.39
N PHE A 218 8.54 11.60 -0.21
CA PHE A 218 8.24 10.30 -0.81
C PHE A 218 9.27 10.02 -1.90
N ALA A 219 9.99 8.91 -1.76
CA ALA A 219 10.87 8.46 -2.81
C ALA A 219 10.02 8.12 -4.04
N ASP A 220 10.47 8.50 -5.23
CA ASP A 220 9.97 7.81 -6.40
C ASP A 220 10.40 6.33 -6.27
N GLY A 221 9.48 5.41 -6.52
CA GLY A 221 9.75 3.99 -6.31
C GLY A 221 10.67 3.36 -7.36
N GLU A 222 11.13 4.11 -8.36
CA GLU A 222 12.15 3.68 -9.32
C GLU A 222 13.56 4.04 -8.83
N SER A 223 13.68 5.05 -7.95
CA SER A 223 14.92 5.54 -7.36
C SER A 223 15.31 4.84 -6.05
N ARG A 224 14.36 4.22 -5.33
CA ARG A 224 14.68 3.43 -4.12
C ARG A 224 15.31 2.08 -4.49
N GLY A 225 16.53 1.82 -4.01
CA GLY A 225 17.20 0.52 -4.12
C GLY A 225 16.42 -0.65 -3.51
N ARG A 226 16.78 -1.89 -3.86
CA ARG A 226 16.03 -3.13 -3.52
C ARG A 226 16.45 -3.77 -2.19
N GLY A 227 16.86 -2.95 -1.22
CA GLY A 227 17.27 -3.41 0.10
C GLY A 227 16.12 -3.93 0.96
N TYR A 228 16.44 -4.43 2.15
CA TYR A 228 15.43 -4.83 3.13
C TYR A 228 14.59 -3.64 3.62
N ASN A 229 13.33 -3.89 4.00
CA ASN A 229 12.49 -2.86 4.59
C ASN A 229 13.03 -2.46 5.98
N LEU A 230 12.86 -1.18 6.36
CA LEU A 230 13.30 -0.67 7.66
C LEU A 230 12.22 -0.88 8.72
N LEU A 231 12.17 -2.07 9.32
CA LEU A 231 11.06 -2.52 10.18
C LEU A 231 11.44 -2.73 11.64
N ASN A 232 12.72 -2.72 11.99
CA ASN A 232 13.17 -2.92 13.37
C ASN A 232 12.94 -1.68 14.24
N ALA A 233 12.93 -1.89 15.56
CA ALA A 233 12.70 -0.86 16.57
C ALA A 233 13.59 0.39 16.43
N SER A 234 14.79 0.24 15.89
CA SER A 234 15.78 1.32 15.79
C SER A 234 15.66 2.18 14.53
N THR A 235 14.92 1.71 13.52
CA THR A 235 14.87 2.31 12.18
C THR A 235 13.46 2.63 11.67
N ILE A 236 12.43 1.95 12.18
CA ILE A 236 11.05 2.03 11.65
C ILE A 236 10.46 3.45 11.69
N ASP A 237 10.91 4.31 12.61
CA ASP A 237 10.44 5.68 12.80
C ASP A 237 11.44 6.75 12.31
N LYS A 238 12.46 6.34 11.55
CA LYS A 238 13.54 7.21 11.04
C LYS A 238 13.63 7.21 9.52
N ILE A 239 12.55 6.90 8.82
CA ILE A 239 12.54 6.72 7.35
C ILE A 239 12.73 8.10 6.67
N PRO A 240 13.90 8.39 6.09
CA PRO A 240 14.19 9.71 5.52
C PRO A 240 13.56 9.89 4.13
N PHE A 241 13.36 8.78 3.44
CA PHE A 241 12.68 8.69 2.15
C PHE A 241 12.09 7.28 2.04
N GLY A 242 10.87 7.17 1.53
CA GLY A 242 10.18 5.89 1.52
C GLY A 242 9.01 5.81 0.56
N LEU A 243 8.45 4.61 0.48
CA LEU A 243 7.24 4.29 -0.26
C LEU A 243 6.04 4.33 0.69
N CYS A 244 4.84 4.27 0.11
CA CYS A 244 3.61 4.18 0.90
C CYS A 244 3.59 3.01 1.90
N GLU A 245 4.27 1.90 1.61
CA GLU A 245 4.40 0.76 2.54
C GLU A 245 5.21 1.12 3.79
N ASP A 246 6.36 1.79 3.63
CA ASP A 246 7.22 2.15 4.77
C ASP A 246 6.48 3.07 5.74
N TYR A 247 5.79 4.09 5.19
CA TYR A 247 5.03 5.03 6.01
C TYR A 247 3.79 4.38 6.64
N ALA A 248 3.05 3.54 5.93
CA ALA A 248 1.93 2.81 6.52
C ALA A 248 2.40 1.92 7.70
N ASN A 249 3.51 1.20 7.53
CA ASN A 249 4.10 0.37 8.59
C ASN A 249 4.53 1.22 9.79
N MET A 250 5.25 2.33 9.56
CA MET A 250 5.68 3.27 10.59
C MET A 250 4.48 3.84 11.36
N ASN A 251 3.48 4.37 10.66
CA ASN A 251 2.29 4.95 11.28
C ASN A 251 1.57 3.92 12.16
N VAL A 252 1.34 2.70 11.65
CA VAL A 252 0.68 1.64 12.45
C VAL A 252 1.53 1.24 13.64
N ALA A 253 2.86 1.13 13.50
CA ALA A 253 3.75 0.83 14.63
C ALA A 253 3.68 1.90 15.72
N ILE A 254 3.82 3.17 15.35
CA ILE A 254 3.76 4.28 16.32
C ILE A 254 2.38 4.28 17.00
N LEU A 255 1.28 4.24 16.23
CA LEU A 255 -0.08 4.28 16.79
C LEU A 255 -0.35 3.09 17.72
N ARG A 256 -0.04 1.86 17.31
CA ARG A 256 -0.26 0.66 18.13
C ARG A 256 0.62 0.63 19.39
N SER A 257 1.84 1.18 19.32
CA SER A 257 2.70 1.31 20.51
C SER A 257 2.03 2.16 21.61
N LEU A 258 1.23 3.16 21.21
CA LEU A 258 0.52 4.08 22.10
C LEU A 258 -0.87 3.58 22.51
N GLY A 259 -1.25 2.38 22.07
CA GLY A 259 -2.59 1.84 22.29
C GLY A 259 -3.65 2.55 21.44
N ILE A 260 -3.31 2.99 20.23
CA ILE A 260 -4.29 3.47 19.25
C ILE A 260 -4.54 2.31 18.25
N PRO A 261 -5.78 1.82 18.09
CA PRO A 261 -6.06 0.64 17.27
C PRO A 261 -5.94 1.02 15.79
N ALA A 262 -4.80 0.69 15.19
CA ALA A 262 -4.49 0.98 13.79
C ALA A 262 -4.16 -0.30 13.02
N ILE A 263 -4.47 -0.33 11.73
CA ILE A 263 -4.26 -1.50 10.87
C ILE A 263 -3.87 -1.09 9.45
N ILE A 264 -3.20 -1.98 8.74
CA ILE A 264 -2.81 -1.78 7.35
C ILE A 264 -3.95 -2.19 6.42
N GLU A 265 -4.20 -1.36 5.40
CA GLU A 265 -5.13 -1.67 4.33
C GLU A 265 -4.51 -1.38 2.97
N SER A 266 -4.96 -2.10 1.96
CA SER A 266 -4.39 -1.98 0.62
C SER A 266 -5.36 -2.41 -0.46
N PHE A 267 -5.11 -1.95 -1.69
CA PHE A 267 -5.64 -2.61 -2.88
C PHE A 267 -4.49 -2.99 -3.82
N PRO A 268 -4.62 -4.11 -4.55
CA PRO A 268 -3.51 -4.65 -5.33
C PRO A 268 -3.18 -3.81 -6.56
N PHE A 269 -4.14 -3.09 -7.14
CA PHE A 269 -3.90 -2.17 -8.25
C PHE A 269 -5.07 -1.22 -8.50
N TRP A 270 -4.77 -0.04 -9.05
CA TRP A 270 -5.77 0.86 -9.62
C TRP A 270 -6.37 0.28 -10.90
N GLN A 271 -7.64 0.61 -11.18
CA GLN A 271 -8.30 0.18 -12.43
C GLN A 271 -7.60 0.69 -13.70
N TYR A 272 -7.05 1.90 -13.66
CA TYR A 272 -6.43 2.55 -14.82
C TYR A 272 -4.89 2.47 -14.79
N LYS A 273 -4.31 1.82 -13.77
CA LYS A 273 -2.86 1.69 -13.58
C LYS A 273 -2.56 0.43 -12.81
N GLY A 274 -1.75 -0.49 -13.36
CA GLY A 274 -1.33 -1.74 -12.69
C GLY A 274 -0.41 -1.59 -11.48
N MET A 275 -0.63 -0.59 -10.63
CA MET A 275 0.11 -0.24 -9.41
C MET A 275 -0.87 -0.20 -8.24
N GLY A 276 -0.58 -0.88 -7.13
CA GLY A 276 -1.38 -0.87 -5.91
C GLY A 276 -1.16 0.38 -5.05
N HIS A 277 -1.84 0.39 -3.91
CA HIS A 277 -1.60 1.36 -2.85
C HIS A 277 -1.86 0.70 -1.50
N ILE A 278 -1.14 1.18 -0.49
CA ILE A 278 -1.18 0.72 0.89
C ILE A 278 -1.21 1.96 1.78
N TRP A 279 -2.02 1.88 2.82
CA TRP A 279 -2.26 2.97 3.78
C TRP A 279 -2.60 2.37 5.13
N TYR A 280 -2.86 3.20 6.14
CA TYR A 280 -3.31 2.75 7.45
C TYR A 280 -4.71 3.28 7.74
N SER A 281 -5.43 2.55 8.58
CA SER A 281 -6.73 2.96 9.10
C SER A 281 -6.75 2.84 10.61
N VAL A 282 -7.45 3.76 11.27
CA VAL A 282 -7.66 3.74 12.72
C VAL A 282 -9.09 3.30 13.01
N LEU A 283 -9.27 2.35 13.91
CA LEU A 283 -10.60 1.93 14.37
C LEU A 283 -11.14 2.99 15.33
N HIS A 284 -12.19 3.68 14.91
CA HIS A 284 -12.88 4.69 15.71
C HIS A 284 -13.80 4.03 16.73
N ASP A 285 -14.12 4.75 17.81
CA ASP A 285 -15.05 4.31 18.86
C ASP A 285 -16.50 4.05 18.38
N ASN A 286 -16.82 4.40 17.14
CA ASN A 286 -18.11 4.16 16.51
C ASN A 286 -18.11 2.88 15.64
N GLY A 287 -17.02 2.11 15.67
CA GLY A 287 -16.82 0.88 14.92
C GLY A 287 -16.34 1.05 13.47
N ASN A 288 -16.18 2.29 12.98
CA ASN A 288 -15.70 2.53 11.63
C ASN A 288 -14.18 2.64 11.57
N ASN A 289 -13.58 2.15 10.48
CA ASN A 289 -12.18 2.38 10.18
C ASN A 289 -12.02 3.69 9.41
N ILE A 290 -11.22 4.61 9.95
CA ILE A 290 -10.93 5.91 9.32
C ILE A 290 -9.54 5.89 8.65
N PRO A 291 -9.47 5.92 7.30
CA PRO A 291 -8.19 5.77 6.58
C PRO A 291 -7.36 7.06 6.51
N ALA A 292 -6.04 6.89 6.46
CA ALA A 292 -5.06 7.93 6.18
C ALA A 292 -3.80 7.39 5.48
N VAL A 293 -3.18 8.22 4.64
CA VAL A 293 -2.02 7.92 3.81
C VAL A 293 -0.80 8.61 4.40
N GLY A 294 0.01 7.84 5.13
CA GLY A 294 1.23 8.34 5.76
C GLY A 294 0.94 9.60 6.57
N PHE A 295 1.61 10.69 6.22
CA PHE A 295 1.42 12.02 6.81
C PHE A 295 0.78 13.03 5.84
N GLU A 296 0.33 12.61 4.65
CA GLU A 296 -0.25 13.53 3.66
C GLU A 296 -1.63 14.05 4.10
N ASN A 297 -2.43 13.18 4.73
CA ASN A 297 -3.74 13.51 5.28
C ASN A 297 -3.86 13.00 6.72
N THR A 298 -4.85 13.53 7.42
CA THR A 298 -5.21 13.12 8.79
C THR A 298 -6.30 12.05 8.73
N PRO A 299 -6.32 11.07 9.65
CA PRO A 299 -7.49 10.19 9.81
C PRO A 299 -8.78 11.01 9.88
N GLY A 300 -9.80 10.63 9.11
CA GLY A 300 -11.07 11.35 9.00
C GLY A 300 -11.14 12.44 7.91
N ASP A 301 -10.01 12.79 7.28
CA ASP A 301 -10.04 13.54 6.02
C ASP A 301 -10.72 12.73 4.91
N ILE A 302 -11.20 13.41 3.87
CA ILE A 302 -11.78 12.76 2.69
C ILE A 302 -10.71 11.91 1.99
N PHE A 303 -10.83 10.59 2.12
CA PHE A 303 -9.88 9.64 1.56
C PHE A 303 -10.18 9.33 0.08
N ALA A 304 -9.26 9.75 -0.79
CA ALA A 304 -9.24 9.48 -2.22
C ALA A 304 -10.63 9.49 -2.90
N PRO A 305 -11.34 10.63 -2.91
CA PRO A 305 -12.76 10.72 -3.32
C PRO A 305 -13.02 10.40 -4.79
N LEU A 306 -11.96 10.40 -5.62
CA LEU A 306 -12.03 10.07 -7.05
C LEU A 306 -11.51 8.67 -7.36
N ALA A 307 -11.09 7.91 -6.33
CA ALA A 307 -10.60 6.56 -6.50
C ALA A 307 -11.70 5.63 -7.02
N LYS A 308 -11.31 4.75 -7.94
CA LYS A 308 -12.13 3.61 -8.35
C LYS A 308 -11.44 2.34 -7.88
N TYR A 309 -11.85 1.86 -6.71
CA TYR A 309 -11.36 0.62 -6.14
C TYR A 309 -11.99 -0.57 -6.86
N CYS A 310 -11.24 -1.65 -7.05
CA CYS A 310 -11.83 -2.94 -7.44
C CYS A 310 -12.15 -3.80 -6.22
N LYS A 311 -11.17 -3.90 -5.33
CA LYS A 311 -11.17 -4.63 -4.07
C LYS A 311 -10.26 -3.90 -3.08
N VAL A 312 -10.63 -3.89 -1.81
CA VAL A 312 -9.80 -3.38 -0.71
C VAL A 312 -9.66 -4.47 0.35
N TYR A 313 -8.42 -4.67 0.81
CA TYR A 313 -8.07 -5.70 1.77
C TYR A 313 -7.44 -5.10 3.02
N ARG A 314 -7.99 -5.44 4.18
CA ARG A 314 -7.41 -5.22 5.50
C ARG A 314 -6.46 -6.36 5.85
N HIS A 315 -5.27 -6.04 6.31
CA HIS A 315 -4.24 -7.02 6.67
C HIS A 315 -4.46 -7.41 8.13
N THR A 316 -4.91 -8.64 8.35
CA THR A 316 -5.25 -9.19 9.67
C THR A 316 -4.10 -10.03 10.20
N TYR A 317 -4.01 -10.22 11.51
CA TYR A 317 -3.14 -11.24 12.08
C TYR A 317 -3.78 -12.64 11.95
N SER A 318 -5.11 -12.75 12.07
CA SER A 318 -5.74 -14.06 11.94
C SER A 318 -5.76 -14.61 10.52
N HIS A 319 -5.79 -15.94 10.41
CA HIS A 319 -6.02 -16.66 9.16
C HIS A 319 -7.42 -16.41 8.63
N ASN A 320 -7.50 -16.02 7.36
CA ASN A 320 -8.73 -16.10 6.61
C ASN A 320 -9.02 -17.57 6.27
N LEU A 321 -10.00 -18.17 6.96
CA LEU A 321 -10.34 -19.58 6.80
C LEU A 321 -10.79 -19.95 5.38
N LYS A 322 -11.39 -19.03 4.62
CA LYS A 322 -11.73 -19.24 3.19
C LYS A 322 -10.46 -19.38 2.36
N VAL A 323 -9.43 -18.59 2.67
CA VAL A 323 -8.11 -18.67 2.00
C VAL A 323 -7.38 -19.95 2.40
N ALA A 324 -7.43 -20.33 3.69
CA ALA A 324 -6.87 -21.60 4.17
C ALA A 324 -7.49 -22.82 3.46
N GLU A 325 -8.83 -22.85 3.31
CA GLU A 325 -9.52 -23.90 2.54
C GLU A 325 -9.01 -23.91 1.09
N TYR A 326 -8.89 -22.75 0.47
CA TYR A 326 -8.39 -22.63 -0.91
C TYR A 326 -6.96 -23.14 -1.06
N PHE A 327 -6.03 -22.74 -0.19
CA PHE A 327 -4.65 -23.23 -0.21
C PHE A 327 -4.55 -24.74 -0.03
N SER A 328 -5.48 -25.34 0.72
CA SER A 328 -5.49 -26.79 0.96
C SER A 328 -6.10 -27.59 -0.19
N ASN A 329 -7.00 -27.00 -1.00
CA ASN A 329 -7.85 -27.75 -1.94
C ASN A 329 -7.67 -27.37 -3.41
N ALA A 330 -7.14 -26.18 -3.72
CA ALA A 330 -6.96 -25.74 -5.09
C ALA A 330 -5.75 -26.42 -5.74
N LYS A 331 -5.85 -26.71 -7.03
CA LYS A 331 -4.72 -27.20 -7.82
C LYS A 331 -3.79 -26.08 -8.24
N TYR A 332 -4.33 -24.88 -8.40
CA TYR A 332 -3.59 -23.67 -8.73
C TYR A 332 -3.68 -22.65 -7.59
N ILE A 333 -2.52 -22.31 -7.02
CA ILE A 333 -2.40 -21.25 -6.00
C ILE A 333 -1.87 -19.99 -6.67
N HIS A 334 -2.77 -19.01 -6.90
CA HIS A 334 -2.35 -17.71 -7.40
C HIS A 334 -1.53 -16.92 -6.35
N PRO A 335 -0.32 -16.41 -6.69
CA PRO A 335 0.59 -15.75 -5.73
C PRO A 335 0.08 -14.46 -5.06
N SER A 336 -0.97 -13.82 -5.61
CA SER A 336 -1.53 -12.60 -5.02
C SER A 336 -2.50 -12.87 -3.87
N ILE A 337 -2.97 -14.10 -3.72
CA ILE A 337 -3.88 -14.48 -2.64
C ILE A 337 -3.07 -14.65 -1.35
N ASN A 338 -3.51 -14.01 -0.28
CA ASN A 338 -2.77 -13.94 0.98
C ASN A 338 -3.68 -14.40 2.13
N LEU A 339 -3.14 -15.21 3.03
CA LEU A 339 -3.85 -15.82 4.16
C LEU A 339 -4.32 -14.80 5.21
N PHE A 340 -3.64 -13.67 5.30
CA PHE A 340 -3.75 -12.66 6.35
C PHE A 340 -4.48 -11.41 5.84
N ARG A 341 -5.51 -11.62 5.01
CA ARG A 341 -6.30 -10.53 4.43
C ARG A 341 -7.79 -10.77 4.52
N LYS A 342 -8.52 -9.71 4.90
CA LYS A 342 -9.98 -9.63 4.91
C LYS A 342 -10.45 -8.64 3.86
N ASP A 343 -11.47 -9.01 3.09
CA ASP A 343 -12.12 -8.11 2.13
C ASP A 343 -13.03 -7.11 2.87
N VAL A 344 -12.70 -5.82 2.72
CA VAL A 344 -13.40 -4.68 3.33
C VAL A 344 -13.86 -3.68 2.27
N THR A 345 -14.01 -4.13 1.02
CA THR A 345 -14.32 -3.26 -0.12
C THR A 345 -15.60 -2.44 0.10
N SER A 346 -16.61 -3.00 0.79
CA SER A 346 -17.85 -2.29 1.09
C SER A 346 -17.69 -1.08 2.02
N GLU A 347 -16.61 -1.02 2.81
CA GLU A 347 -16.31 0.14 3.67
C GLU A 347 -15.84 1.36 2.84
N TYR A 348 -15.37 1.13 1.61
CA TYR A 348 -14.77 2.15 0.74
C TYR A 348 -15.66 2.59 -0.42
N THR A 349 -16.53 1.70 -0.90
CA THR A 349 -17.35 1.99 -2.08
C THR A 349 -18.59 1.11 -2.14
N ALA A 350 -19.54 1.50 -2.98
CA ALA A 350 -20.71 0.67 -3.26
C ALA A 350 -20.26 -0.63 -3.93
N THR A 351 -20.68 -1.75 -3.36
CA THR A 351 -20.36 -3.09 -3.84
C THR A 351 -21.60 -3.93 -4.09
N LYS A 352 -21.42 -5.03 -4.83
CA LYS A 352 -22.45 -6.02 -5.07
C LYS A 352 -21.87 -7.43 -5.11
N SER A 353 -22.64 -8.39 -4.60
CA SER A 353 -22.37 -9.81 -4.86
C SER A 353 -22.84 -10.18 -6.27
N ILE A 354 -21.96 -10.75 -7.06
CA ILE A 354 -22.21 -11.12 -8.46
C ILE A 354 -22.15 -12.63 -8.65
N ASN A 355 -23.04 -13.14 -9.50
CA ASN A 355 -23.05 -14.53 -9.94
C ASN A 355 -22.78 -14.55 -11.44
N VAL A 356 -21.58 -14.97 -11.82
CA VAL A 356 -21.14 -14.97 -13.22
C VAL A 356 -21.24 -16.39 -13.77
N PRO A 357 -22.06 -16.65 -14.81
CA PRO A 357 -22.02 -17.91 -15.52
C PRO A 357 -20.67 -18.08 -16.20
N LEU A 358 -20.11 -19.27 -16.06
CA LEU A 358 -18.89 -19.65 -16.74
C LEU A 358 -19.23 -20.17 -18.14
N ASN A 359 -18.38 -19.85 -19.10
CA ASN A 359 -18.42 -20.44 -20.42
C ASN A 359 -18.11 -21.95 -20.33
N ASP A 360 -18.44 -22.70 -21.38
CA ASP A 360 -18.05 -24.10 -21.50
C ASP A 360 -16.54 -24.20 -21.74
N THR A 361 -15.77 -24.17 -20.65
CA THR A 361 -14.32 -24.26 -20.64
C THR A 361 -13.88 -25.49 -19.84
N ASP A 362 -12.93 -26.26 -20.38
CA ASP A 362 -12.35 -27.42 -19.71
C ASP A 362 -11.41 -27.00 -18.56
N LEU A 363 -12.01 -26.53 -17.46
CA LEU A 363 -11.30 -26.11 -16.26
C LEU A 363 -10.85 -27.33 -15.46
N LYS A 364 -9.58 -27.33 -15.02
CA LYS A 364 -8.98 -28.42 -14.25
C LYS A 364 -9.01 -28.18 -12.75
N ASP A 365 -9.45 -27.01 -12.30
CA ASP A 365 -9.59 -26.65 -10.89
C ASP A 365 -11.05 -26.37 -10.51
N LYS A 366 -11.34 -26.43 -9.21
CA LYS A 366 -12.66 -26.13 -8.62
C LYS A 366 -12.82 -24.66 -8.26
N TYR A 367 -11.83 -23.82 -8.56
CA TYR A 367 -11.83 -22.40 -8.23
C TYR A 367 -11.77 -21.53 -9.49
N ALA A 368 -12.46 -20.40 -9.43
CA ALA A 368 -12.45 -19.35 -10.43
C ALA A 368 -11.95 -18.04 -9.82
N TYR A 369 -11.40 -17.18 -10.65
CA TYR A 369 -10.70 -15.97 -10.24
C TYR A 369 -11.35 -14.74 -10.85
N LEU A 370 -11.72 -13.78 -10.01
CA LEU A 370 -12.16 -12.48 -10.47
C LEU A 370 -10.92 -11.68 -10.85
N THR A 371 -10.90 -11.17 -12.07
CA THR A 371 -9.82 -10.31 -12.55
C THR A 371 -10.35 -8.95 -12.97
N SER A 372 -9.49 -7.93 -12.93
CA SER A 372 -9.75 -6.63 -13.55
C SER A 372 -8.61 -6.29 -14.50
N PHE A 373 -8.96 -5.56 -15.56
CA PHE A 373 -8.00 -5.08 -16.55
C PHE A 373 -7.19 -3.90 -15.98
N THR A 374 -5.87 -3.92 -16.15
CA THR A 374 -4.94 -2.90 -15.61
C THR A 374 -4.45 -1.89 -16.68
N GLY A 375 -4.95 -2.01 -17.91
CA GLY A 375 -4.43 -1.34 -19.09
C GLY A 375 -3.40 -2.14 -19.88
N ARG A 376 -2.89 -3.26 -19.33
CA ARG A 376 -1.96 -4.18 -20.03
C ARG A 376 -2.38 -5.64 -19.92
N ASP A 377 -2.77 -6.06 -18.73
CA ASP A 377 -3.03 -7.45 -18.39
C ASP A 377 -4.26 -7.57 -17.48
N TRP A 378 -4.82 -8.79 -17.41
CA TRP A 378 -5.87 -9.14 -16.45
C TRP A 378 -5.22 -9.67 -15.18
N ARG A 379 -5.47 -9.00 -14.05
CA ARG A 379 -4.87 -9.38 -12.77
C ARG A 379 -5.91 -9.89 -11.79
N VAL A 380 -5.56 -10.94 -11.07
CA VAL A 380 -6.40 -11.57 -10.05
C VAL A 380 -6.61 -10.62 -8.87
N LEU A 381 -7.88 -10.42 -8.54
CA LEU A 381 -8.35 -9.66 -7.39
C LEU A 381 -8.80 -10.60 -6.28
N ASP A 382 -9.67 -11.55 -6.62
CA ASP A 382 -10.36 -12.43 -5.67
C ASP A 382 -10.56 -13.82 -6.29
N PHE A 383 -10.95 -14.79 -5.47
CA PHE A 383 -11.25 -16.16 -5.89
C PHE A 383 -12.56 -16.67 -5.25
N THR A 384 -13.14 -17.67 -5.90
CA THR A 384 -14.32 -18.36 -5.39
C THR A 384 -14.37 -19.80 -5.88
N LYS A 385 -15.13 -20.64 -5.16
CA LYS A 385 -15.38 -22.03 -5.56
C LYS A 385 -16.46 -22.06 -6.63
N ILE A 386 -16.23 -22.80 -7.69
CA ILE A 386 -17.18 -22.98 -8.79
C ILE A 386 -18.32 -23.87 -8.28
N LYS A 387 -19.56 -23.41 -8.48
CA LYS A 387 -20.78 -24.17 -8.13
C LYS A 387 -21.75 -24.10 -9.31
N ASN A 388 -22.18 -25.26 -9.82
CA ASN A 388 -23.16 -25.37 -10.91
C ASN A 388 -22.81 -24.49 -12.13
N GLY A 389 -21.54 -24.50 -12.56
CA GLY A 389 -21.06 -23.70 -13.69
C GLY A 389 -21.06 -22.18 -13.46
N LYS A 390 -21.12 -21.73 -12.21
CA LYS A 390 -21.13 -20.31 -11.84
C LYS A 390 -20.05 -19.98 -10.82
N ALA A 391 -19.52 -18.77 -10.92
CA ALA A 391 -18.62 -18.18 -9.93
C ALA A 391 -19.34 -17.04 -9.19
N CYS A 392 -19.38 -17.14 -7.85
CA CYS A 392 -19.98 -16.12 -6.99
C CYS A 392 -18.89 -15.31 -6.28
N PHE A 393 -18.85 -14.00 -6.51
CA PHE A 393 -17.93 -13.08 -5.85
C PHE A 393 -18.73 -12.09 -5.02
N GLU A 394 -18.35 -11.93 -3.76
CA GLU A 394 -18.96 -10.97 -2.83
C GLU A 394 -18.25 -9.62 -2.93
N GLN A 395 -18.87 -8.55 -2.43
CA GLN A 395 -18.24 -7.23 -2.29
C GLN A 395 -17.48 -6.73 -3.53
N VAL A 396 -18.02 -6.91 -4.74
CA VAL A 396 -17.36 -6.44 -5.97
C VAL A 396 -17.75 -4.98 -6.23
N ALA A 397 -16.75 -4.11 -6.35
CA ALA A 397 -16.98 -2.69 -6.58
C ALA A 397 -17.63 -2.39 -7.94
N HIS A 398 -18.41 -1.30 -7.99
CA HIS A 398 -18.99 -0.83 -9.25
C HIS A 398 -17.95 -0.11 -10.14
N LYS A 399 -18.27 0.03 -11.43
CA LYS A 399 -17.54 0.87 -12.42
C LYS A 399 -16.11 0.43 -12.74
N ALA A 400 -15.77 -0.85 -12.55
CA ALA A 400 -14.59 -1.49 -13.15
C ALA A 400 -14.99 -2.43 -14.30
N VAL A 401 -14.00 -2.80 -15.12
CA VAL A 401 -14.13 -3.89 -16.09
C VAL A 401 -13.55 -5.15 -15.48
N TYR A 402 -14.37 -6.19 -15.39
CA TYR A 402 -14.02 -7.47 -14.80
C TYR A 402 -14.07 -8.60 -15.83
N MET A 403 -13.37 -9.68 -15.55
CA MET A 403 -13.52 -10.96 -16.25
C MET A 403 -13.23 -12.09 -15.27
N VAL A 404 -13.97 -13.19 -15.39
CA VAL A 404 -13.68 -14.40 -14.64
C VAL A 404 -12.69 -15.25 -15.41
N MET A 405 -11.63 -15.69 -14.73
CA MET A 405 -10.65 -16.64 -15.24
C MET A 405 -10.79 -17.97 -14.52
N GLY A 406 -10.40 -19.06 -15.18
CA GLY A 406 -10.28 -20.40 -14.59
C GLY A 406 -8.96 -21.05 -14.97
N TYR A 407 -8.53 -22.05 -14.20
CA TYR A 407 -7.29 -22.78 -14.47
C TYR A 407 -7.54 -23.98 -15.38
N ASN A 408 -6.82 -24.07 -16.50
CA ASN A 408 -6.95 -25.17 -17.48
C ASN A 408 -5.93 -26.32 -17.28
N GLY A 409 -5.15 -26.31 -16.19
CA GLY A 409 -4.07 -27.26 -15.95
C GLY A 409 -2.68 -26.75 -16.32
N ILE A 410 -2.58 -25.60 -17.00
CA ILE A 410 -1.31 -24.95 -17.38
C ILE A 410 -1.30 -23.51 -16.88
N ASN A 411 -2.33 -22.74 -17.20
CA ASN A 411 -2.42 -21.31 -16.90
C ASN A 411 -3.88 -20.89 -16.64
N LEU A 412 -4.04 -19.64 -16.18
CA LEU A 412 -5.35 -19.02 -16.13
C LEU A 412 -5.81 -18.65 -17.54
N VAL A 413 -7.05 -19.01 -17.86
CA VAL A 413 -7.72 -18.73 -19.14
C VAL A 413 -9.08 -18.06 -18.89
N PRO A 414 -9.58 -17.24 -19.83
CA PRO A 414 -10.92 -16.66 -19.74
C PRO A 414 -12.00 -17.74 -19.54
N ALA A 415 -12.80 -17.56 -18.50
CA ALA A 415 -13.96 -18.39 -18.18
C ALA A 415 -15.27 -17.61 -18.27
N SER A 416 -15.23 -16.30 -18.55
CA SER A 416 -16.40 -15.48 -18.89
C SER A 416 -16.01 -14.47 -19.98
N ARG A 417 -17.01 -13.82 -20.59
CA ARG A 417 -16.77 -12.56 -21.31
C ARG A 417 -16.42 -11.44 -20.31
N PRO A 418 -15.67 -10.40 -20.71
CA PRO A 418 -15.51 -9.20 -19.91
C PRO A 418 -16.85 -8.53 -19.60
N PHE A 419 -16.99 -7.89 -18.45
CA PHE A 419 -18.22 -7.22 -18.05
C PHE A 419 -17.97 -6.00 -17.14
N ILE A 420 -18.94 -5.08 -17.13
CA ILE A 420 -18.97 -3.90 -16.26
C ILE A 420 -20.13 -4.04 -15.28
N ILE A 421 -19.90 -3.60 -14.04
CA ILE A 421 -20.96 -3.49 -13.02
C ILE A 421 -21.41 -2.04 -12.94
N HIS A 422 -22.66 -1.79 -13.34
CA HIS A 422 -23.28 -0.47 -13.31
C HIS A 422 -23.66 -0.03 -11.89
N LYS A 423 -23.95 1.25 -11.70
CA LYS A 423 -24.35 1.81 -10.39
C LYS A 423 -25.60 1.12 -9.81
N ASN A 424 -26.53 0.71 -10.67
CA ASN A 424 -27.74 -0.04 -10.30
C ASN A 424 -27.46 -1.54 -10.08
N GLY A 425 -26.21 -1.97 -10.16
CA GLY A 425 -25.77 -3.35 -10.01
C GLY A 425 -26.04 -4.24 -11.22
N MET A 426 -26.47 -3.70 -12.37
CA MET A 426 -26.62 -4.48 -13.60
C MET A 426 -25.24 -4.87 -14.13
N LEU A 427 -25.11 -6.14 -14.55
CA LEU A 427 -23.92 -6.62 -15.26
C LEU A 427 -24.15 -6.40 -16.76
N GLU A 428 -23.28 -5.64 -17.40
CA GLU A 428 -23.23 -5.49 -18.86
C GLU A 428 -22.00 -6.24 -19.37
N TYR A 429 -22.22 -7.28 -20.17
CA TYR A 429 -21.13 -7.99 -20.83
C TYR A 429 -20.66 -7.20 -22.05
N ILE A 430 -19.35 -7.08 -22.19
CA ILE A 430 -18.72 -6.41 -23.33
C ILE A 430 -18.62 -7.41 -24.47
N GLU A 431 -19.32 -7.11 -25.56
CA GLU A 431 -19.21 -7.85 -26.81
C GLU A 431 -18.37 -7.04 -27.80
N MET A 432 -17.37 -7.70 -28.40
CA MET A 432 -16.59 -7.10 -29.48
C MET A 432 -17.32 -7.36 -30.80
N ASP A 433 -17.70 -6.28 -31.48
CA ASP A 433 -18.24 -6.30 -32.84
C ASP A 433 -17.18 -5.69 -33.75
N SER A 434 -16.47 -6.53 -34.51
CA SER A 434 -15.38 -6.09 -35.41
C SER A 434 -15.88 -5.25 -36.58
N ASP A 435 -17.17 -5.33 -36.89
CA ASP A 435 -17.78 -4.67 -38.04
C ASP A 435 -18.27 -3.26 -37.68
N LYS A 436 -18.58 -3.03 -36.39
CA LYS A 436 -18.96 -1.70 -35.87
C LYS A 436 -17.76 -0.94 -35.34
N LYS A 437 -17.13 -0.17 -36.22
CA LYS A 437 -16.07 0.77 -35.86
C LYS A 437 -16.66 2.09 -35.35
N GLN A 438 -16.01 2.67 -34.35
CA GLN A 438 -16.27 4.03 -33.88
C GLN A 438 -14.98 4.85 -33.96
N GLU A 439 -15.10 6.11 -34.38
CA GLU A 439 -14.00 7.06 -34.33
C GLU A 439 -13.94 7.68 -32.94
N LEU A 440 -12.77 7.60 -32.30
CA LEU A 440 -12.53 8.17 -30.97
C LEU A 440 -11.38 9.17 -31.04
N LYS A 441 -11.63 10.39 -30.57
CA LYS A 441 -10.59 11.38 -30.35
C LYS A 441 -10.19 11.40 -28.88
N LEU A 442 -8.97 10.94 -28.59
CA LEU A 442 -8.42 10.88 -27.24
C LEU A 442 -7.66 12.18 -26.94
N TYR A 443 -8.16 12.97 -25.99
CA TYR A 443 -7.52 14.22 -25.56
C TYR A 443 -6.53 14.03 -24.41
N ARG A 444 -6.60 12.89 -23.71
CA ARG A 444 -5.72 12.61 -22.57
C ARG A 444 -5.56 11.12 -22.35
N LYS A 445 -4.33 10.70 -22.06
CA LYS A 445 -4.01 9.29 -21.78
C LYS A 445 -4.53 8.80 -20.43
N PHE A 446 -4.55 9.66 -19.42
CA PHE A 446 -5.00 9.33 -18.05
C PHE A 446 -5.99 10.35 -17.53
N PRO A 447 -6.96 9.98 -16.67
CA PRO A 447 -7.83 10.94 -16.01
C PRO A 447 -7.05 12.06 -15.31
N LYS A 448 -7.60 13.27 -15.32
CA LYS A 448 -7.00 14.41 -14.63
C LYS A 448 -7.08 14.18 -13.11
N SER A 449 -5.93 14.14 -12.45
CA SER A 449 -5.87 14.03 -10.98
C SER A 449 -6.11 15.39 -10.31
N ILE A 450 -6.50 15.40 -9.03
CA ILE A 450 -6.63 16.64 -8.25
C ILE A 450 -5.29 17.40 -8.21
N ARG A 451 -4.17 16.68 -8.03
CA ARG A 451 -2.83 17.27 -8.06
C ARG A 451 -2.54 17.94 -9.40
N THR A 452 -2.83 17.25 -10.50
CA THR A 452 -2.66 17.82 -11.85
C THR A 452 -3.53 19.06 -12.03
N ALA A 453 -4.81 19.01 -11.65
CA ALA A 453 -5.71 20.17 -11.75
C ALA A 453 -5.20 21.36 -10.93
N LYS A 454 -4.68 21.12 -9.71
CA LYS A 454 -4.05 22.18 -8.89
C LYS A 454 -2.78 22.74 -9.53
N MET A 455 -1.96 21.90 -10.15
CA MET A 455 -0.73 22.33 -10.85
C MET A 455 -1.04 23.11 -12.13
N GLU A 456 -2.03 22.70 -12.92
CA GLU A 456 -2.45 23.38 -14.15
C GLU A 456 -2.84 24.84 -13.89
N ASN A 457 -3.47 25.15 -12.75
CA ASN A 457 -3.78 26.53 -12.37
C ASN A 457 -2.56 27.46 -12.29
N ARG A 458 -1.34 26.91 -12.15
CA ARG A 458 -0.12 27.70 -12.12
C ARG A 458 0.29 28.22 -13.50
N ILE A 459 -0.22 27.65 -14.59
CA ILE A 459 0.10 28.17 -15.94
C ILE A 459 -0.65 29.46 -16.26
N LEU A 460 -1.73 29.76 -15.53
CA LEU A 460 -2.57 30.93 -15.78
C LEU A 460 -1.79 32.23 -15.60
N GLY A 461 -1.85 33.08 -16.63
CA GLY A 461 -1.06 34.31 -16.73
C GLY A 461 0.41 34.08 -17.07
N GLY A 462 0.82 32.85 -17.39
CA GLY A 462 2.11 32.59 -18.04
C GLY A 462 2.12 33.14 -19.47
N GLU A 463 3.31 33.43 -19.99
CA GLU A 463 3.51 34.14 -21.23
C GLU A 463 4.58 33.44 -22.10
N ILE A 464 4.39 33.44 -23.41
CA ILE A 464 5.44 33.07 -24.38
C ILE A 464 6.04 34.37 -24.89
N HIS A 465 7.33 34.57 -24.63
CA HIS A 465 8.07 35.72 -25.11
C HIS A 465 8.97 35.32 -26.28
N ALA A 466 9.14 36.25 -27.22
CA ALA A 466 10.10 36.14 -28.30
C ALA A 466 11.03 37.37 -28.34
N SER A 467 12.30 37.16 -28.64
CA SER A 467 13.32 38.21 -28.69
C SER A 467 14.39 37.94 -29.74
N ASP A 468 15.06 39.00 -30.18
CA ASP A 468 16.30 38.92 -30.97
C ASP A 468 17.56 39.02 -30.06
N LYS A 469 17.38 39.24 -28.76
CA LYS A 469 18.43 39.32 -27.74
C LYS A 469 18.32 38.19 -26.72
N GLU A 470 19.46 37.57 -26.42
CA GLU A 470 19.54 36.40 -25.53
C GLU A 470 19.12 36.71 -24.09
N ASP A 471 19.36 37.94 -23.63
CA ASP A 471 19.03 38.41 -22.28
C ASP A 471 17.55 38.78 -22.11
N PHE A 472 16.75 38.77 -23.19
CA PHE A 472 15.38 39.27 -23.22
C PHE A 472 15.24 40.69 -22.62
N SER A 473 16.26 41.55 -22.76
CA SER A 473 16.18 42.97 -22.35
C SER A 473 15.12 43.74 -23.13
N THR A 474 14.85 43.29 -24.36
CA THR A 474 13.69 43.68 -25.18
C THR A 474 13.01 42.41 -25.63
N PHE A 475 11.70 42.31 -25.49
CA PHE A 475 10.95 41.13 -25.92
C PHE A 475 9.53 41.51 -26.34
N GLU A 476 8.89 40.63 -27.09
CA GLU A 476 7.47 40.70 -27.42
C GLU A 476 6.74 39.53 -26.77
N THR A 477 5.60 39.80 -26.15
CA THR A 477 4.69 38.77 -25.63
C THR A 477 3.84 38.25 -26.78
N ILE A 478 4.14 37.04 -27.24
CA ILE A 478 3.48 36.41 -28.39
C ILE A 478 2.18 35.73 -27.99
N TYR A 479 2.12 35.19 -26.77
CA TYR A 479 0.94 34.47 -26.27
C TYR A 479 0.84 34.56 -24.75
N THR A 480 -0.39 34.63 -24.24
CA THR A 480 -0.68 34.61 -22.80
C THR A 480 -1.70 33.51 -22.50
N PHE A 481 -1.40 32.68 -21.49
CA PHE A 481 -2.26 31.59 -21.05
C PHE A 481 -3.37 32.15 -20.14
N ASN A 482 -4.51 32.52 -20.73
CA ASN A 482 -5.63 33.13 -19.99
C ASN A 482 -6.64 32.12 -19.43
N ASP A 483 -6.60 30.87 -19.88
CA ASP A 483 -7.47 29.80 -19.42
C ASP A 483 -6.72 28.44 -19.34
N LEU A 484 -7.43 27.43 -18.84
CA LEU A 484 -6.92 26.05 -18.72
C LEU A 484 -7.28 25.18 -19.93
N ILE A 485 -7.80 25.78 -21.00
CA ILE A 485 -8.13 25.11 -22.26
C ILE A 485 -6.95 25.37 -23.21
N PHE A 486 -5.76 24.94 -22.82
CA PHE A 486 -4.62 24.97 -23.72
C PHE A 486 -4.63 23.69 -24.59
N PRO A 487 -4.65 23.82 -25.93
CA PRO A 487 -4.49 22.68 -26.83
C PRO A 487 -3.09 22.07 -26.70
N ASP A 488 -2.92 20.81 -27.11
CA ASP A 488 -1.59 20.16 -27.18
C ASP A 488 -0.58 20.96 -28.03
N THR A 489 -1.08 21.80 -28.94
CA THR A 489 -0.30 22.74 -29.77
C THR A 489 -1.00 24.09 -29.87
N ILE A 490 -0.26 25.16 -29.56
CA ILE A 490 -0.74 26.53 -29.66
C ILE A 490 -0.22 27.13 -30.96
N LYS A 491 -1.14 27.58 -31.82
CA LYS A 491 -0.75 28.34 -33.01
C LYS A 491 -0.38 29.77 -32.58
N LEU A 492 0.91 30.06 -32.60
CA LEU A 492 1.43 31.37 -32.23
C LEU A 492 1.11 32.39 -33.34
N PRO A 493 0.55 33.57 -33.01
CA PRO A 493 0.20 34.61 -33.98
C PRO A 493 1.44 35.43 -34.41
N VAL A 494 2.47 34.76 -34.91
CA VAL A 494 3.75 35.40 -35.24
C VAL A 494 3.73 35.92 -36.68
N ASN A 495 4.12 37.19 -36.86
CA ASN A 495 4.20 37.88 -38.14
C ASN A 495 5.64 38.19 -38.57
N ARG A 496 6.64 37.84 -37.75
CA ARG A 496 8.07 37.94 -38.06
C ARG A 496 8.88 36.80 -37.42
N LYS A 497 10.17 36.72 -37.74
CA LYS A 497 11.11 35.74 -37.16
C LYS A 497 11.78 36.31 -35.90
N TYR A 498 12.02 35.46 -34.90
CA TYR A 498 12.77 35.77 -33.68
C TYR A 498 13.84 34.71 -33.46
N ARG A 499 14.92 35.09 -32.78
CA ARG A 499 16.03 34.18 -32.49
C ARG A 499 15.89 33.43 -31.16
N TYR A 500 15.26 34.04 -30.15
CA TYR A 500 15.15 33.50 -28.80
C TYR A 500 13.69 33.44 -28.34
N TRP A 501 13.34 32.37 -27.64
CA TRP A 501 12.00 32.10 -27.12
C TRP A 501 12.09 31.67 -25.67
N ARG A 502 11.12 32.08 -24.84
CA ARG A 502 10.98 31.57 -23.48
C ARG A 502 9.53 31.48 -23.06
N PHE A 503 9.26 30.55 -22.17
CA PHE A 503 8.08 30.63 -21.31
C PHE A 503 8.44 31.46 -20.07
N TYR A 504 7.63 32.47 -19.79
CA TYR A 504 7.76 33.32 -18.62
C TYR A 504 6.54 33.12 -17.72
N SER A 505 6.80 32.62 -16.51
CA SER A 505 5.74 32.30 -15.55
C SER A 505 5.46 33.50 -14.65
N LYS A 506 4.20 33.75 -14.29
CA LYS A 506 3.84 34.81 -13.32
C LYS A 506 4.55 34.61 -11.99
N GLN A 507 4.76 35.69 -11.23
CA GLN A 507 5.29 35.60 -9.87
C GLN A 507 4.55 34.54 -9.03
N ASN A 508 5.30 33.69 -8.32
CA ASN A 508 4.81 32.57 -7.50
C ASN A 508 4.20 31.36 -8.25
N SER A 509 4.30 31.29 -9.58
CA SER A 509 3.78 30.15 -10.36
C SER A 509 4.76 29.00 -10.60
N LEU A 510 6.03 29.16 -10.17
CA LEU A 510 7.07 28.13 -10.14
C LEU A 510 7.44 27.50 -11.50
N CYS A 511 7.01 28.09 -12.63
CA CYS A 511 7.40 27.67 -13.98
C CYS A 511 7.19 26.15 -14.27
N ASN A 512 6.06 25.59 -13.80
CA ASN A 512 5.78 24.16 -13.87
C ASN A 512 5.34 23.68 -15.27
N ILE A 513 6.23 23.72 -16.26
CA ILE A 513 6.05 23.08 -17.56
C ILE A 513 7.01 21.89 -17.69
N ALA A 514 6.54 20.79 -18.29
CA ALA A 514 7.38 19.61 -18.51
C ALA A 514 8.32 19.82 -19.70
N GLU A 515 7.84 20.49 -20.75
CA GLU A 515 8.58 20.72 -21.98
C GLU A 515 8.02 21.97 -22.70
N LEU A 516 8.87 22.65 -23.47
CA LEU A 516 8.50 23.67 -24.44
C LEU A 516 9.16 23.30 -25.77
N GLN A 517 8.36 23.14 -26.82
CA GLN A 517 8.83 22.76 -28.16
C GLN A 517 8.24 23.71 -29.20
N LEU A 518 9.03 24.16 -30.16
CA LEU A 518 8.55 24.92 -31.31
C LEU A 518 8.53 24.03 -32.56
N TYR A 519 7.39 24.06 -33.25
CA TYR A 519 7.18 23.30 -34.48
C TYR A 519 7.18 24.23 -35.68
N GLU A 520 7.82 23.79 -36.76
CA GLU A 520 7.64 24.46 -38.05
C GLU A 520 6.22 24.22 -38.57
N GLN A 521 5.59 25.26 -39.11
CA GLN A 521 4.20 25.17 -39.57
C GLN A 521 4.05 24.05 -40.62
N GLY A 522 3.21 23.05 -40.31
CA GLY A 522 2.92 21.93 -41.20
C GLY A 522 3.93 20.78 -41.14
N LYS A 523 4.93 20.84 -40.25
CA LYS A 523 5.84 19.71 -39.97
C LYS A 523 5.62 19.20 -38.55
N LEU A 524 5.71 17.90 -38.37
CA LEU A 524 5.70 17.24 -37.06
C LEU A 524 7.10 17.17 -36.42
N ASN A 525 8.13 17.58 -37.16
CA ASN A 525 9.50 17.62 -36.65
C ASN A 525 9.75 18.95 -35.93
N PHE A 526 10.41 18.85 -34.78
CA PHE A 526 10.88 19.97 -33.98
C PHE A 526 11.96 20.76 -34.71
N ALA A 527 12.07 22.06 -34.42
CA ALA A 527 13.24 22.81 -34.85
C ALA A 527 14.49 22.32 -34.07
N ASP A 528 15.67 22.36 -34.70
CA ASP A 528 16.94 22.14 -33.99
C ASP A 528 17.18 23.32 -33.04
N GLU A 529 16.77 23.15 -31.78
CA GLU A 529 16.81 24.18 -30.74
C GLU A 529 18.00 23.96 -29.79
N LYS A 530 18.61 25.06 -29.33
CA LYS A 530 19.59 25.05 -28.25
C LYS A 530 18.96 25.71 -27.02
N ILE A 531 18.87 24.95 -25.92
CA ILE A 531 18.41 25.48 -24.63
C ILE A 531 19.48 26.42 -24.05
N ILE A 532 19.07 27.63 -23.67
CA ILE A 532 19.94 28.71 -23.15
C ILE A 532 19.57 29.17 -21.72
N GLY A 533 18.87 28.34 -20.94
CA GLY A 533 18.36 28.68 -19.61
C GLY A 533 19.29 28.34 -18.42
N GLU A 534 19.01 28.94 -17.25
CA GLU A 534 19.76 28.71 -16.00
C GLU A 534 19.58 27.30 -15.40
N SER A 535 20.56 26.86 -14.62
CA SER A 535 20.66 25.56 -13.93
C SER A 535 19.56 25.25 -12.91
N ARG A 536 18.60 26.15 -12.70
CA ARG A 536 17.45 25.98 -11.80
C ARG A 536 16.26 25.28 -12.45
N MET A 537 16.33 24.96 -13.74
CA MET A 537 15.41 24.00 -14.36
C MET A 537 15.83 22.58 -13.94
N PHE A 538 14.94 21.86 -13.26
CA PHE A 538 15.15 20.45 -12.95
C PHE A 538 15.33 19.66 -14.26
N ASN A 539 16.47 18.98 -14.41
CA ASN A 539 16.86 18.07 -15.50
C ASN A 539 17.24 18.68 -16.86
N ASN A 540 18.53 19.02 -16.99
CA ASN A 540 19.30 18.94 -18.25
C ASN A 540 19.58 17.48 -18.70
N ASP A 541 18.72 16.53 -18.33
CA ASP A 541 18.96 15.10 -18.55
C ASP A 541 18.28 14.66 -19.87
N LEU A 542 19.10 14.41 -20.90
CA LEU A 542 18.73 13.97 -22.26
C LEU A 542 18.07 12.58 -22.31
N LYS A 543 17.69 12.00 -21.17
CA LYS A 543 17.07 10.66 -21.08
C LYS A 543 15.56 10.64 -21.36
N PHE A 544 14.92 11.81 -21.45
CA PHE A 544 13.46 11.90 -21.66
C PHE A 544 13.04 12.76 -22.86
N SER A 545 13.99 13.16 -23.72
CA SER A 545 13.71 13.61 -25.09
C SER A 545 13.47 12.43 -26.03
#